data_AF-A0A963WCP7-F1
#
_entry.id   AF-A0A963WCP7-F1
#
_cell.length_a   1.000
_cell.length_b   1.000
_cell.length_c   1.000
_cell.angle_alpha   90.00
_cell.angle_beta   90.00
_cell.angle_gamma   90.00
#
_symmetry.space_group_name_H-M   'P 1'
#
loop_
_entity.id
_entity.type
_entity.pdbx_description
1 polymer ?
#
loop_
_entity_poly.entity_id
_entity_poly.type
_entity_poly.pdbx_seq_one_letter_code
_entity_poly.pdbx_strand_id
1 'polypeptide(L)'
;ISCPCALALATPAALTSAANALRHAGVIVRGENALEALARTTHLIFDKTGTLTEGSLQISTVQPLAGAKEAELLAIAAALQQYSSHPVSRAFSDISPAPGWEQVDYRVGAGLEGRRPDGNYRMGSEQCCRQWAPALPPPPDQRRYWIALCREAT
;
A
#
# COMPACT_ATOMS: atom_id res chain seq x y z
N ILE A 1 23.26 -4.66 60.85
CA ILE A 1 22.14 -4.13 60.04
C ILE A 1 22.69 -3.91 58.64
N SER A 2 22.43 -4.82 57.69
CA SER A 2 23.07 -4.76 56.35
C SER A 2 22.25 -5.37 55.21
N CYS A 3 20.96 -5.67 55.40
CA CYS A 3 20.10 -6.06 54.27
C CYS A 3 19.54 -4.81 53.58
N PRO A 4 19.91 -4.54 52.32
CA PRO A 4 19.48 -3.34 51.61
C PRO A 4 18.10 -3.57 50.95
N CYS A 5 17.07 -3.91 51.74
CA CYS A 5 15.74 -4.27 51.24
C CYS A 5 15.12 -3.17 50.37
N ALA A 6 15.36 -1.89 50.72
CA ALA A 6 14.90 -0.75 49.93
C ALA A 6 15.58 -0.67 48.55
N LEU A 7 16.87 -0.97 48.48
CA LEU A 7 17.61 -0.98 47.22
C LEU A 7 17.13 -2.13 46.32
N ALA A 8 16.86 -3.30 46.89
CA ALA A 8 16.36 -4.47 46.17
C ALA A 8 14.98 -4.22 45.53
N LEU A 9 14.13 -3.37 46.14
CA LEU A 9 12.80 -3.03 45.63
C LEU A 9 12.76 -1.81 44.72
N ALA A 10 13.79 -0.97 44.71
CA ALA A 10 13.80 0.29 43.97
C ALA A 10 13.59 0.08 42.47
N THR A 11 14.39 -0.80 41.84
CA THR A 11 14.31 -1.11 40.41
C THR A 11 12.97 -1.71 39.99
N PRO A 12 12.47 -2.81 40.60
CA PRO A 12 11.19 -3.38 40.19
C PRO A 12 10.00 -2.44 40.43
N ALA A 13 10.03 -1.60 41.46
CA ALA A 13 8.99 -0.59 41.68
C ALA A 13 9.01 0.49 40.59
N ALA A 14 10.19 1.01 40.25
CA ALA A 14 10.36 2.01 39.19
C ALA A 14 9.91 1.49 37.82
N LEU A 15 10.34 0.27 37.44
CA LEU A 15 9.95 -0.36 36.18
C LEU A 15 8.44 -0.63 36.10
N THR A 16 7.85 -1.11 37.19
CA THR A 16 6.40 -1.36 37.26
C THR A 16 5.61 -0.06 37.10
N SER A 17 6.03 1.01 37.78
CA SER A 17 5.42 2.33 37.68
C SER A 17 5.52 2.89 36.25
N ALA A 18 6.71 2.78 35.64
CA ALA A 18 6.95 3.25 34.27
C ALA A 18 6.11 2.46 33.24
N ALA A 19 6.05 1.13 33.36
CA ALA A 19 5.24 0.27 32.50
C ALA A 19 3.75 0.62 32.61
N ASN A 20 3.23 0.88 33.82
CA ASN A 20 1.84 1.28 33.98
C ASN A 20 1.55 2.66 33.34
N ALA A 21 2.45 3.63 33.50
CA ALA A 21 2.32 4.93 32.86
C ALA A 21 2.30 4.82 31.32
N LEU A 22 3.20 4.01 30.75
CA LEU A 22 3.26 3.75 29.30
C LEU A 22 2.02 3.04 28.79
N ARG A 23 1.48 2.08 29.54
CA ARG A 23 0.23 1.39 29.19
C ARG A 23 -0.95 2.37 29.11
N HIS A 24 -1.04 3.33 30.04
CA HIS A 24 -2.05 4.39 29.98
C HIS A 24 -1.88 5.31 28.76
N ALA A 25 -0.67 5.40 28.19
CA ALA A 25 -0.38 6.08 26.94
C ALA A 25 -0.50 5.18 25.69
N GLY A 26 -1.03 3.96 25.82
CA GLY A 26 -1.18 3.02 24.69
C GLY A 26 0.09 2.27 24.29
N VAL A 27 1.17 2.39 25.07
CA VAL A 27 2.44 1.70 24.82
C VAL A 27 2.51 0.43 25.67
N ILE A 28 2.61 -0.73 25.01
CA ILE A 28 2.76 -2.02 25.69
C ILE A 28 4.23 -2.40 25.72
N VAL A 29 4.80 -2.45 26.93
CA VAL A 29 6.18 -2.88 27.16
C VAL A 29 6.23 -4.41 27.17
N ARG A 30 7.08 -5.00 26.32
CA ARG A 30 7.30 -6.45 26.24
C ARG A 30 8.80 -6.74 26.36
N GLY A 31 9.16 -7.68 27.22
CA GLY A 31 10.54 -8.10 27.46
C GLY A 31 11.14 -7.54 28.76
N GLU A 32 12.08 -8.28 29.34
CA GLU A 32 12.60 -8.03 30.70
C GLU A 32 13.40 -6.73 30.83
N ASN A 33 14.09 -6.31 29.76
CA ASN A 33 14.98 -5.13 29.76
C ASN A 33 14.54 -4.04 28.78
N ALA A 34 13.28 -4.05 28.35
CA ALA A 34 12.81 -3.18 27.27
C ALA A 34 12.87 -1.69 27.64
N LEU A 35 12.59 -1.34 28.90
CA LEU A 35 12.63 0.05 29.37
C LEU A 35 14.05 0.56 29.52
N GLU A 36 14.96 -0.26 30.03
CA GLU A 36 16.38 0.08 30.16
C GLU A 36 17.04 0.24 28.80
N ALA A 37 16.69 -0.62 27.83
CA ALA A 37 17.15 -0.50 26.46
C ALA A 37 16.59 0.77 25.80
N LEU A 38 15.28 1.04 25.97
CA LEU A 38 14.65 2.25 25.45
C LEU A 38 15.30 3.52 26.02
N ALA A 39 15.60 3.56 27.33
CA ALA A 39 16.24 4.70 27.98
C ALA A 39 17.66 5.01 27.45
N ARG A 40 18.35 4.02 26.87
CA ARG A 40 19.69 4.16 26.27
C ARG A 40 19.66 4.32 24.75
N THR A 41 18.49 4.21 24.13
CA THR A 41 18.35 4.23 22.68
C THR A 41 18.56 5.66 22.16
N THR A 42 19.44 5.81 21.17
CA THR A 42 19.74 7.11 20.53
C THR A 42 19.19 7.22 19.11
N HIS A 43 18.87 6.09 18.49
CA HIS A 43 18.39 6.00 17.12
C HIS A 43 17.15 5.13 17.05
N LEU A 44 16.14 5.61 16.33
CA LEU A 44 14.93 4.86 16.03
C LEU A 44 14.87 4.64 14.52
N ILE A 45 14.74 3.38 14.12
CA ILE A 45 14.52 3.00 12.72
C ILE A 45 13.06 2.58 12.63
N PHE A 46 12.28 3.33 11.85
CA PHE A 46 10.88 3.01 11.61
C PHE A 46 10.75 2.16 10.35
N ASP A 47 9.90 1.14 10.43
CA ASP A 47 9.37 0.56 9.20
C ASP A 47 8.46 1.59 8.52
N LYS A 48 8.40 1.58 7.19
CA LYS A 48 7.52 2.49 6.46
C LYS A 48 6.09 1.94 6.43
N THR A 49 5.94 0.71 5.96
CA THR A 49 4.63 0.15 5.58
C THR A 49 3.89 -0.33 6.83
N GLY A 50 2.76 0.30 7.16
CA GLY A 50 1.96 -0.07 8.34
C GLY A 50 2.49 0.49 9.67
N THR A 51 3.56 1.31 9.64
CA THR A 51 4.03 2.09 10.79
C THR A 51 3.99 3.59 10.49
N LEU A 52 4.73 4.05 9.48
CA LEU A 52 4.66 5.46 9.03
C LEU A 52 3.55 5.71 8.01
N THR A 53 3.07 4.65 7.34
CA THR A 53 1.97 4.74 6.38
C THR A 53 0.79 3.89 6.83
N GLU A 54 -0.42 4.34 6.47
CA GLU A 54 -1.69 3.65 6.76
C GLU A 54 -1.86 2.33 5.98
N GLY A 55 -0.92 2.00 5.09
CA GLY A 55 -0.98 0.77 4.28
C GLY A 55 -2.07 0.79 3.20
N SER A 56 -2.75 1.92 3.00
CA SER A 56 -3.74 2.14 1.94
C SER A 56 -3.09 2.84 0.73
N LEU A 57 -3.22 2.23 -0.44
CA LEU A 57 -2.84 2.89 -1.70
C LEU A 57 -4.00 3.77 -2.16
N GLN A 58 -3.70 4.97 -2.64
CA GLN A 58 -4.68 5.90 -3.19
C GLN A 58 -4.23 6.39 -4.56
N ILE A 59 -5.20 6.64 -5.44
CA ILE A 59 -4.95 7.24 -6.75
C ILE A 59 -4.64 8.71 -6.53
N SER A 60 -3.37 9.08 -6.69
CA SER A 60 -2.91 10.47 -6.51
C SER A 60 -2.97 11.30 -7.78
N THR A 61 -2.89 10.66 -8.95
CA THR A 61 -2.87 11.33 -10.26
C THR A 61 -3.29 10.33 -11.33
N VAL A 62 -4.06 10.81 -12.30
CA VAL A 62 -4.35 10.10 -13.54
C VAL A 62 -3.79 10.92 -14.70
N GLN A 63 -3.13 10.26 -15.65
CA GLN A 63 -2.65 10.92 -16.86
C GLN A 63 -3.35 10.33 -18.08
N PRO A 64 -4.44 10.95 -18.55
CA PRO A 64 -5.10 10.52 -19.76
C PRO A 64 -4.20 10.72 -20.98
N LEU A 65 -4.18 9.73 -21.86
CA LEU A 65 -3.47 9.75 -23.13
C LEU A 65 -4.47 9.62 -24.28
N ALA A 66 -4.04 9.99 -25.49
CA ALA A 66 -4.84 9.87 -26.72
C ALA A 66 -6.25 10.51 -26.63
N GLY A 67 -6.40 11.58 -25.83
CA GLY A 67 -7.67 12.29 -25.67
C GLY A 67 -8.73 11.55 -24.84
N ALA A 68 -8.36 10.44 -24.17
CA ALA A 68 -9.27 9.73 -23.28
C ALA A 68 -9.74 10.62 -22.11
N LYS A 69 -10.96 10.37 -21.62
CA LYS A 69 -11.49 11.07 -20.44
C LYS A 69 -11.06 10.34 -19.18
N GLU A 70 -10.59 11.08 -18.19
CA GLU A 70 -10.15 10.53 -16.90
C GLU A 70 -11.22 9.65 -16.24
N ALA A 71 -12.47 10.12 -16.19
CA ALA A 71 -13.57 9.37 -15.58
C ALA A 71 -13.82 8.01 -16.25
N GLU A 72 -13.67 7.95 -17.58
CA GLU A 72 -13.83 6.71 -18.34
C GLU A 72 -12.67 5.73 -18.06
N LEU A 73 -11.44 6.24 -18.05
CA LEU A 73 -10.25 5.45 -17.70
C LEU A 73 -10.38 4.86 -16.30
N LEU A 74 -10.81 5.66 -15.32
CA LEU A 74 -11.02 5.21 -13.95
C LEU A 74 -12.13 4.16 -13.84
N ALA A 75 -13.25 4.33 -14.56
CA ALA A 75 -14.32 3.34 -14.57
C ALA A 75 -13.87 2.00 -15.18
N ILE A 76 -13.10 2.03 -16.26
CA ILE A 76 -12.51 0.83 -16.89
C ILE A 76 -11.51 0.17 -15.94
N ALA A 77 -10.60 0.95 -15.38
CA ALA A 77 -9.62 0.47 -14.42
C ALA A 77 -10.27 -0.16 -13.19
N ALA A 78 -11.28 0.49 -12.61
CA ALA A 78 -12.03 -0.04 -11.47
C ALA A 78 -12.68 -1.38 -11.78
N ALA A 79 -13.29 -1.52 -12.97
CA ALA A 79 -13.90 -2.78 -13.36
C ALA A 79 -12.88 -3.92 -13.53
N LEU A 80 -11.72 -3.65 -14.14
CA LEU A 80 -10.63 -4.64 -14.22
C LEU A 80 -10.12 -5.03 -12.82
N GLN A 81 -9.93 -4.04 -11.94
CA GLN A 81 -9.33 -4.23 -10.61
C GLN A 81 -10.19 -5.05 -9.65
N GLN A 82 -11.49 -5.18 -9.90
CA GLN A 82 -12.36 -6.09 -9.13
C GLN A 82 -11.90 -7.55 -9.16
N TYR A 83 -11.15 -7.93 -10.20
CA TYR A 83 -10.63 -9.28 -10.38
C TYR A 83 -9.19 -9.45 -9.89
N SER A 84 -8.59 -8.43 -9.25
CA SER A 84 -7.24 -8.49 -8.71
C SER A 84 -7.21 -8.54 -7.18
N SER A 85 -6.39 -9.44 -6.65
CA SER A 85 -6.04 -9.51 -5.23
C SER A 85 -4.87 -8.60 -4.84
N HIS A 86 -4.29 -7.87 -5.79
CA HIS A 86 -3.15 -6.99 -5.51
C HIS A 86 -3.57 -5.77 -4.68
N PRO A 87 -2.80 -5.31 -3.68
CA PRO A 87 -3.18 -4.18 -2.81
C PRO A 87 -3.58 -2.87 -3.55
N VAL A 88 -3.09 -2.69 -4.78
CA VAL A 88 -3.46 -1.58 -5.68
C VAL A 88 -4.94 -1.58 -6.04
N SER A 89 -5.61 -2.73 -6.10
CA SER A 89 -7.04 -2.81 -6.46
C SER A 89 -7.92 -2.06 -5.46
N ARG A 90 -7.50 -1.99 -4.20
CA ARG A 90 -8.19 -1.24 -3.14
C ARG A 90 -8.26 0.26 -3.42
N ALA A 91 -7.32 0.81 -4.18
CA ALA A 91 -7.33 2.23 -4.56
C ALA A 91 -8.52 2.58 -5.49
N PHE A 92 -9.20 1.56 -6.05
CA PHE A 92 -10.32 1.71 -6.98
C PHE A 92 -11.68 1.35 -6.35
N SER A 93 -11.75 1.01 -5.05
CA SER A 93 -12.97 0.50 -4.41
C SER A 93 -14.15 1.47 -4.48
N ASP A 94 -13.87 2.78 -4.47
CA ASP A 94 -14.89 3.83 -4.37
C ASP A 94 -15.31 4.35 -5.75
N ILE A 95 -14.83 3.72 -6.83
CA ILE A 95 -15.07 4.13 -8.21
C ILE A 95 -16.09 3.20 -8.85
N SER A 96 -17.14 3.77 -9.45
CA SER A 96 -18.15 2.98 -10.17
C SER A 96 -17.52 2.28 -11.39
N PRO A 97 -17.59 0.94 -11.48
CA PRO A 97 -16.99 0.19 -12.57
C PRO A 97 -17.75 0.38 -13.89
N ALA A 98 -17.02 0.40 -15.00
CA ALA A 98 -17.63 0.32 -16.33
C ALA A 98 -18.28 -1.07 -16.53
N PRO A 99 -19.51 -1.17 -17.04
CA PRO A 99 -20.17 -2.44 -17.30
C PRO A 99 -19.71 -3.09 -18.63
N GLY A 100 -20.17 -4.33 -18.87
CA GLY A 100 -20.05 -5.00 -20.17
C GLY A 100 -18.76 -5.80 -20.38
N TRP A 101 -18.19 -6.36 -19.32
CA TRP A 101 -17.03 -7.25 -19.39
C TRP A 101 -17.46 -8.70 -19.63
N GLU A 102 -16.92 -9.31 -20.68
CA GLU A 102 -17.18 -10.71 -21.02
C GLU A 102 -16.29 -11.65 -20.21
N GLN A 103 -15.01 -11.31 -20.10
CA GLN A 103 -14.00 -12.06 -19.36
C GLN A 103 -12.90 -11.12 -18.89
N VAL A 104 -12.36 -11.38 -17.70
CA VAL A 104 -11.18 -10.70 -17.15
C VAL A 104 -10.22 -11.74 -16.59
N ASP A 105 -9.00 -11.76 -17.10
CA ASP A 105 -7.94 -12.69 -16.70
C ASP A 105 -6.81 -11.94 -15.96
N TYR A 106 -6.41 -12.49 -14.81
CA TYR A 106 -5.24 -12.00 -14.07
C TYR A 106 -3.97 -12.75 -14.50
N ARG A 107 -2.97 -12.00 -14.94
CA ARG A 107 -1.66 -12.50 -15.36
C ARG A 107 -0.58 -12.09 -14.35
N VAL A 108 -0.07 -13.08 -13.62
CA VAL A 108 0.97 -12.90 -12.60
C VAL A 108 2.19 -12.19 -13.19
N GLY A 109 2.64 -11.11 -12.53
CA GLY A 109 3.79 -10.31 -12.94
C GLY A 109 3.53 -9.34 -14.09
N ALA A 110 2.33 -9.34 -14.69
CA ALA A 110 1.99 -8.46 -15.80
C ALA A 110 0.81 -7.54 -15.47
N GLY A 111 -0.32 -8.08 -15.01
CA GLY A 111 -1.52 -7.30 -14.72
C GLY A 111 -2.82 -8.04 -15.04
N LEU A 112 -3.82 -7.31 -15.50
CA LEU A 112 -5.14 -7.77 -15.89
C LEU A 112 -5.34 -7.57 -17.39
N GLU A 113 -6.03 -8.51 -18.03
CA GLU A 113 -6.54 -8.39 -19.39
C GLU A 113 -8.03 -8.63 -19.36
N GLY A 114 -8.82 -7.78 -20.01
CA GLY A 114 -10.26 -7.94 -20.04
C GLY A 114 -10.85 -7.62 -21.41
N ARG A 115 -11.94 -8.29 -21.73
CA ARG A 115 -12.63 -8.17 -23.01
C ARG A 115 -13.99 -7.52 -22.84
N ARG A 116 -14.30 -6.57 -23.73
CA ARG A 116 -15.58 -5.89 -23.85
C ARG A 116 -16.00 -5.83 -25.33
N PRO A 117 -17.28 -5.55 -25.63
CA PRO A 117 -17.76 -5.41 -27.01
C PRO A 117 -17.00 -4.36 -27.84
N ASP A 118 -16.45 -3.34 -27.19
CA ASP A 118 -15.70 -2.24 -27.81
C ASP A 118 -14.18 -2.48 -27.90
N GLY A 119 -13.70 -3.64 -27.44
CA GLY A 119 -12.32 -4.08 -27.61
C GLY A 119 -11.71 -4.77 -26.39
N ASN A 120 -10.44 -5.15 -26.54
CA ASN A 120 -9.64 -5.75 -25.47
C ASN A 120 -8.85 -4.67 -24.72
N TYR A 121 -8.81 -4.80 -23.40
CA TYR A 121 -8.16 -3.89 -22.48
C TYR A 121 -7.12 -4.60 -21.63
N ARG A 122 -6.00 -3.92 -21.35
CA ARG A 122 -4.96 -4.38 -20.43
C ARG A 122 -4.66 -3.32 -19.39
N MET A 123 -4.46 -3.75 -18.16
CA MET A 123 -4.05 -2.88 -17.06
C MET A 123 -2.98 -3.53 -16.21
N GLY A 124 -1.87 -2.83 -15.95
CA GLY A 124 -0.80 -3.36 -15.09
C GLY A 124 0.52 -2.70 -15.34
N SER A 125 1.58 -3.51 -15.46
CA SER A 125 2.92 -3.00 -15.72
C SER A 125 3.00 -2.28 -17.06
N GLU A 126 3.88 -1.28 -17.12
CA GLU A 126 4.20 -0.55 -18.35
C GLU A 126 4.59 -1.53 -19.47
N GLN A 127 5.44 -2.51 -19.16
CA GLN A 127 5.90 -3.51 -20.12
C GLN A 127 4.75 -4.34 -20.71
N CYS A 128 3.75 -4.72 -19.89
CA CYS A 128 2.59 -5.45 -20.36
C CYS A 128 1.75 -4.62 -21.34
N CYS A 129 1.51 -3.35 -21.00
CA CYS A 129 0.73 -2.44 -21.84
C CYS A 129 1.47 -2.04 -23.12
N ARG A 130 2.80 -1.90 -23.08
CA ARG A 130 3.65 -1.59 -24.25
C ARG A 130 3.52 -2.60 -25.38
N GLN A 131 3.17 -3.85 -25.08
CA GLN A 131 2.94 -4.87 -26.11
C GLN A 131 1.76 -4.52 -27.03
N TRP A 132 0.76 -3.80 -26.51
CA TRP A 132 -0.43 -3.37 -27.28
C TRP A 132 -0.38 -1.88 -27.64
N ALA A 133 0.33 -1.07 -26.85
CA ALA A 133 0.54 0.35 -27.09
C ALA A 133 2.04 0.69 -27.10
N PRO A 134 2.77 0.43 -28.19
CA PRO A 134 4.21 0.70 -28.27
C PRO A 134 4.59 2.17 -28.03
N ALA A 135 3.69 3.09 -28.37
CA ALA A 135 3.84 4.53 -28.20
C ALA A 135 3.56 5.04 -26.76
N LEU A 136 3.34 4.16 -25.78
CA LEU A 136 3.12 4.56 -24.39
C LEU A 136 4.33 5.38 -23.88
N PRO A 137 4.15 6.60 -23.34
CA PRO A 137 5.26 7.34 -22.75
C PRO A 137 5.77 6.64 -21.48
N PRO A 138 7.05 6.85 -21.10
CA PRO A 138 7.55 6.38 -19.81
C PRO A 138 6.80 7.07 -18.65
N PRO A 139 6.81 6.48 -17.44
CA PRO A 139 6.18 7.07 -16.27
C PRO A 139 6.75 8.48 -15.98
N PRO A 140 5.90 9.46 -15.62
CA PRO A 140 6.31 10.86 -15.44
C PRO A 140 7.34 11.11 -14.35
N ASP A 141 7.33 10.30 -13.29
CA ASP A 141 8.23 10.41 -12.15
C ASP A 141 8.47 9.04 -11.52
N GLN A 142 9.69 8.79 -11.08
CA GLN A 142 10.15 7.54 -10.47
C GLN A 142 9.78 7.42 -8.98
N ARG A 143 9.36 8.52 -8.31
CA ARG A 143 9.00 8.46 -6.88
C ARG A 143 7.63 7.87 -6.61
N ARG A 144 6.80 7.71 -7.64
CA ARG A 144 5.43 7.19 -7.54
C ARG A 144 5.33 5.82 -8.19
N TYR A 145 4.40 5.03 -7.68
CA TYR A 145 4.03 3.76 -8.28
C TYR A 145 3.01 4.02 -9.41
N TRP A 146 3.42 3.76 -10.65
CA TRP A 146 2.57 3.94 -11.84
C TRP A 146 2.13 2.58 -12.39
N ILE A 147 0.88 2.53 -12.85
CA ILE A 147 0.31 1.43 -13.62
C ILE A 147 -0.31 1.99 -14.89
N ALA A 148 -0.24 1.23 -15.98
CA ALA A 148 -0.77 1.63 -17.27
C ALA A 148 -2.11 0.93 -17.53
N LEU A 149 -2.96 1.58 -18.32
CA LEU A 149 -4.19 1.04 -18.91
C LEU A 149 -4.11 1.31 -20.41
N CYS A 150 -4.27 0.28 -21.23
CA CYS A 150 -4.31 0.42 -22.69
C CYS A 150 -5.42 -0.44 -23.29
N ARG A 151 -5.86 -0.04 -24.49
CA ARG A 151 -6.70 -0.85 -25.37
C ARG A 151 -5.83 -1.44 -26.47
N GLU A 152 -6.16 -2.65 -26.93
CA GLU A 152 -5.51 -3.25 -28.10
C GLU A 152 -5.70 -2.34 -29.33
N ALA A 153 -4.61 -2.08 -30.05
CA ALA A 153 -4.65 -1.33 -31.31
C ALA A 153 -5.38 -2.18 -32.35
N THR A 154 -6.38 -1.57 -33.01
CA THR A 154 -7.15 -2.20 -34.09
C THR A 154 -6.38 -2.18 -35.39
#